data_AF-A0A968Z1S1-F1
#
_entry.id   AF-A0A968Z1S1-F1
#
_cell.length_a   1.000
_cell.length_b   1.000
_cell.length_c   1.000
_cell.angle_alpha   90.00
_cell.angle_beta   90.00
_cell.angle_gamma   90.00
#
_symmetry.space_group_name_H-M   'P 1'
#
loop_
_entity.id
_entity.type
_entity.pdbx_description
1 polymer ?
#
loop_
_entity_poly.entity_id
_entity_poly.type
_entity_poly.pdbx_seq_one_letter_code
_entity_poly.pdbx_strand_id
1 'polypeptide(L)'
;MQLLYWLKQDTAPSISAIAKAIGKHRNTLQRWLLLYRDGGIEAMLEIKRSSGRMPVIPKWAEAALAKRLQESEHGFASYGEVQQWLADTLGIEAEYHAVYQMTRYRLKAKLKVARPQNSKQNREQREALKKPCRRPAPVEPV
;
A
#
# COMPACT_ATOMS: atom_id res chain seq x y z
N MET A 1 22.68 12.60 -20.94
CA MET A 1 23.92 12.40 -20.16
C MET A 1 25.07 13.16 -20.82
N GLN A 2 25.53 14.28 -20.24
CA GLN A 2 26.53 15.17 -20.86
C GLN A 2 27.96 14.60 -20.84
N LEU A 3 28.29 13.67 -19.93
CA LEU A 3 29.62 13.08 -19.77
C LEU A 3 30.13 12.35 -21.04
N LEU A 4 29.30 11.52 -21.66
CA LEU A 4 29.68 10.74 -22.85
C LEU A 4 29.97 11.62 -24.05
N TYR A 5 29.34 12.79 -24.13
CA TYR A 5 29.60 13.78 -25.19
C TYR A 5 31.02 14.35 -25.09
N TRP A 6 31.47 14.70 -23.87
CA TRP A 6 32.84 15.19 -23.64
C TRP A 6 33.90 14.13 -23.94
N LEU A 7 33.59 12.86 -23.69
CA LEU A 7 34.50 11.75 -23.97
C LEU A 7 34.56 11.34 -25.44
N LYS A 8 33.59 11.76 -26.26
CA LYS A 8 33.55 11.49 -27.70
C LYS A 8 34.43 12.45 -28.53
N GLN A 9 34.97 13.50 -27.89
CA GLN A 9 35.85 14.46 -28.56
C GLN A 9 37.22 13.83 -28.88
N ASP A 10 37.86 14.24 -29.98
CA ASP A 10 39.17 13.71 -30.41
C ASP A 10 40.26 13.88 -29.34
N THR A 11 40.15 14.91 -28.50
CA THR A 11 40.99 15.13 -27.32
C THR A 11 40.15 15.05 -26.05
N ALA A 12 39.99 13.84 -25.51
CA ALA A 12 39.22 13.62 -24.29
C ALA A 12 39.85 14.34 -23.08
N PRO A 13 39.18 15.33 -22.46
CA PRO A 13 39.69 16.01 -21.28
C PRO A 13 39.65 15.10 -20.04
N SER A 14 40.45 15.44 -19.02
CA SER A 14 40.48 14.65 -17.77
C SER A 14 39.11 14.66 -17.07
N ILE A 15 38.80 13.58 -16.34
CA ILE A 15 37.54 13.45 -15.58
C ILE A 15 37.35 14.63 -14.60
N SER A 16 38.44 15.13 -14.03
CA SER A 16 38.41 16.30 -13.12
C SER A 16 38.01 17.60 -13.84
N ALA A 17 38.48 17.78 -15.09
CA ALA A 17 38.10 18.94 -15.90
C ALA A 17 36.62 18.85 -16.31
N ILE A 18 36.17 17.67 -16.72
CA ILE A 18 34.76 17.42 -17.07
C ILE A 18 33.84 17.63 -15.86
N ALA A 19 34.24 17.16 -14.68
CA ALA A 19 33.52 17.36 -13.43
C ALA A 19 33.31 18.85 -13.13
N LYS A 20 34.36 19.65 -13.28
CA LYS A 20 34.32 21.11 -13.09
C LYS A 20 33.42 21.80 -14.12
N ALA A 21 33.47 21.38 -15.38
CA ALA A 21 32.65 21.95 -16.46
C ALA A 21 31.14 21.64 -16.30
N ILE A 22 30.79 20.43 -15.86
CA ILE A 22 29.39 19.99 -15.67
C ILE A 22 28.84 20.44 -14.30
N GLY A 23 29.70 20.87 -13.37
CA GLY A 23 29.30 21.24 -12.01
C GLY A 23 28.88 20.03 -11.16
N LYS A 24 29.51 18.86 -11.38
CA LYS A 24 29.26 17.62 -10.64
C LYS A 24 30.54 17.13 -9.99
N HIS A 25 30.41 16.42 -8.87
CA HIS A 25 31.56 15.85 -8.19
C HIS A 25 32.20 14.72 -9.01
N ARG A 26 33.54 14.58 -8.96
CA ARG A 26 34.29 13.55 -9.71
C ARG A 26 33.78 12.12 -9.47
N ASN A 27 33.39 11.81 -8.24
CA ASN A 27 32.89 10.48 -7.88
C ASN A 27 31.56 10.15 -8.59
N THR A 28 30.74 11.15 -8.88
CA THR A 28 29.49 10.97 -9.63
C THR A 28 29.79 10.57 -11.07
N LEU A 29 30.78 11.23 -11.70
CA LEU A 29 31.24 10.87 -13.04
C LEU A 29 31.87 9.47 -13.06
N GLN A 30 32.69 9.13 -12.06
CA GLN A 30 33.26 7.78 -11.93
C GLN A 30 32.17 6.72 -11.80
N ARG A 31 31.16 6.95 -10.96
CA ARG A 31 30.00 6.05 -10.82
C ARG A 31 29.23 5.89 -12.12
N TRP A 32 29.05 6.97 -12.87
CA TRP A 32 28.44 6.94 -14.20
C TRP A 32 29.26 6.13 -15.22
N LEU A 33 30.59 6.26 -15.20
CA LEU A 33 31.47 5.48 -16.06
C LEU A 33 31.46 4.00 -15.71
N LEU A 34 31.39 3.65 -14.42
CA LEU A 34 31.23 2.27 -13.97
C LEU A 34 29.89 1.68 -14.48
N LEU A 35 28.77 2.39 -14.28
CA LEU A 35 27.47 1.97 -14.80
C LEU A 35 27.47 1.79 -16.32
N TYR A 36 28.13 2.69 -17.04
CA TYR A 36 28.27 2.59 -18.49
C TYR A 36 29.14 1.39 -18.92
N ARG A 37 30.21 1.07 -18.19
CA ARG A 37 31.03 -0.12 -18.46
C ARG A 37 30.28 -1.42 -18.22
N ASP A 38 29.44 -1.46 -17.20
CA ASP A 38 28.72 -2.67 -16.79
C ASP A 38 27.48 -2.97 -17.64
N GLY A 39 26.78 -1.93 -18.15
CA GLY A 39 25.53 -2.11 -18.86
C GLY A 39 25.25 -1.09 -19.98
N GLY A 40 26.31 -0.43 -20.47
CA GLY A 40 26.24 0.45 -21.62
C GLY A 40 25.34 1.67 -21.42
N ILE A 41 24.77 2.14 -22.52
CA ILE A 41 23.84 3.28 -22.52
C ILE A 41 22.54 2.92 -21.80
N GLU A 42 22.07 1.68 -21.95
CA GLU A 42 20.81 1.22 -21.37
C GLU A 42 20.81 1.33 -19.84
N ALA A 43 21.84 0.79 -19.18
CA ALA A 43 21.97 0.87 -17.72
C ALA A 43 22.16 2.31 -17.21
N MET A 44 22.70 3.20 -18.04
CA MET A 44 22.89 4.61 -17.69
C MET A 44 21.58 5.40 -17.81
N LEU A 45 20.67 5.00 -18.70
CA LEU A 45 19.34 5.59 -18.86
C LEU A 45 18.31 4.99 -17.90
N GLU A 46 18.59 3.83 -17.32
CA GLU A 46 17.73 3.18 -16.34
C GLU A 46 17.66 4.00 -15.04
N ILE A 47 16.49 4.59 -14.76
CA ILE A 47 16.22 5.27 -13.49
C ILE A 47 15.90 4.20 -12.44
N LYS A 48 16.94 3.68 -11.78
CA LYS A 48 16.77 2.78 -10.64
C LYS A 48 16.19 3.56 -9.47
N ARG A 49 14.93 3.26 -9.14
CA ARG A 49 14.31 3.70 -7.88
C ARG A 49 14.86 2.81 -6.78
N SER A 50 15.33 3.40 -5.68
CA SER A 50 15.65 2.60 -4.51
C SER A 50 14.41 1.81 -4.11
N SER A 51 14.57 0.51 -3.86
CA SER A 51 13.55 -0.25 -3.16
C SER A 51 13.35 0.46 -1.83
N GLY A 52 12.19 1.08 -1.64
CA GLY A 52 11.89 1.78 -0.40
C GLY A 52 11.94 0.86 0.82
N ARG A 53 11.60 1.40 1.98
CA ARG A 53 11.54 0.63 3.23
C ARG A 53 10.77 -0.68 3.03
N MET A 54 11.39 -1.80 3.42
CA MET A 54 10.72 -3.10 3.36
C MET A 54 9.45 -3.07 4.22
N PRO A 55 8.31 -3.52 3.69
CA PRO A 55 7.07 -3.53 4.46
C PRO A 55 7.17 -4.54 5.59
N VAL A 56 6.60 -4.19 6.76
CA VAL A 56 6.50 -5.08 7.93
C VAL A 56 5.73 -6.35 7.61
N ILE A 57 4.72 -6.23 6.74
CA ILE A 57 3.94 -7.37 6.25
C ILE A 57 4.51 -7.79 4.88
N PRO A 58 5.07 -8.99 4.75
CA PRO A 58 5.60 -9.48 3.50
C PRO A 58 4.48 -9.86 2.52
N LYS A 59 4.77 -9.78 1.22
CA LYS A 59 3.78 -10.03 0.15
C LYS A 59 3.09 -11.41 0.23
N TRP A 60 3.79 -12.43 0.73
CA TRP A 60 3.20 -13.76 0.89
C TRP A 60 2.10 -13.79 1.95
N ALA A 61 2.23 -13.00 3.03
CA ALA A 61 1.21 -12.87 4.06
C ALA A 61 -0.02 -12.09 3.53
N GLU A 62 0.22 -11.09 2.68
CA GLU A 62 -0.87 -10.40 1.96
C GLU A 62 -1.66 -11.36 1.08
N ALA A 63 -0.99 -12.25 0.36
CA ALA A 63 -1.63 -13.25 -0.50
C ALA A 63 -2.43 -14.29 0.32
N ALA A 64 -1.89 -14.72 1.47
CA ALA A 64 -2.61 -15.61 2.38
C ALA A 64 -3.89 -14.96 2.91
N LEU A 65 -3.81 -13.69 3.32
CA LEU A 65 -4.98 -12.94 3.77
C LEU A 65 -6.00 -12.73 2.64
N ALA A 66 -5.54 -12.46 1.41
CA ALA A 66 -6.41 -12.30 0.25
C ALA A 66 -7.24 -13.56 -0.02
N LYS A 67 -6.62 -14.75 0.05
CA LYS A 67 -7.33 -16.04 -0.11
C LYS A 67 -8.38 -16.23 0.98
N ARG A 68 -8.00 -15.99 2.24
CA ARG A 68 -8.93 -16.14 3.37
C ARG A 68 -10.11 -15.17 3.29
N LEU A 69 -9.91 -13.97 2.75
CA LEU A 69 -10.98 -12.99 2.51
C LEU A 69 -11.94 -13.41 1.37
N GLN A 70 -11.52 -14.29 0.46
CA GLN A 70 -12.40 -14.85 -0.58
C GLN A 70 -13.25 -16.01 -0.05
N GLU A 71 -12.79 -16.69 0.99
CA GLU A 71 -13.53 -17.75 1.69
C GLU A 71 -14.64 -17.12 2.55
N SER A 72 -15.79 -16.90 1.93
CA SER A 72 -16.97 -16.18 2.47
C SER A 72 -17.49 -16.65 3.84
N GLU A 73 -17.08 -17.83 4.28
CA GLU A 73 -17.54 -18.49 5.51
C GLU A 73 -16.96 -17.84 6.78
N HIS A 74 -15.79 -17.19 6.70
CA HIS A 74 -15.11 -16.59 7.85
C HIS A 74 -14.67 -15.15 7.56
N GLY A 75 -15.65 -14.29 7.27
CA GLY A 75 -15.42 -12.86 7.16
C GLY A 75 -14.98 -12.26 8.51
N PHE A 76 -13.87 -11.52 8.52
CA PHE A 76 -13.44 -10.81 9.72
C PHE A 76 -14.41 -9.68 10.08
N ALA A 77 -14.76 -9.58 11.36
CA ALA A 77 -15.61 -8.54 11.93
C ALA A 77 -14.83 -7.25 12.24
N SER A 78 -13.52 -7.35 12.46
CA SER A 78 -12.67 -6.18 12.72
C SER A 78 -11.23 -6.34 12.23
N TYR A 79 -10.49 -5.23 12.13
CA TYR A 79 -9.06 -5.25 11.85
C TYR A 79 -8.24 -5.88 12.99
N GLY A 80 -8.77 -5.90 14.22
CA GLY A 80 -8.14 -6.56 15.36
C GLY A 80 -8.13 -8.09 15.21
N GLU A 81 -9.20 -8.68 14.68
CA GLU A 81 -9.24 -10.12 14.36
C GLU A 81 -8.28 -10.49 13.24
N VAL A 82 -8.09 -9.60 12.26
CA VAL A 82 -7.07 -9.77 11.23
C VAL A 82 -5.67 -9.77 11.85
N GLN A 83 -5.41 -8.86 12.79
CA GLN A 83 -4.13 -8.80 13.51
C GLN A 83 -3.87 -10.08 14.32
N GLN A 84 -4.87 -10.57 15.05
CA GLN A 84 -4.77 -11.83 15.80
C GLN A 84 -4.52 -13.00 14.87
N TRP A 85 -5.24 -13.09 13.76
CA TRP A 85 -5.02 -14.16 12.80
C TRP A 85 -3.62 -14.14 12.17
N LEU A 86 -3.08 -12.94 11.86
CA LEU A 86 -1.71 -12.80 11.37
C LEU A 86 -0.69 -13.29 12.40
N ALA A 87 -0.92 -13.01 13.68
CA ALA A 87 -0.07 -13.49 14.76
C ALA A 87 -0.19 -15.03 14.92
N ASP A 88 -1.42 -15.55 15.01
CA ASP A 88 -1.67 -16.96 15.32
C ASP A 88 -1.32 -17.91 14.17
N THR A 89 -1.60 -17.53 12.92
CA THR A 89 -1.42 -18.40 11.76
C THR A 89 -0.08 -18.19 11.06
N LEU A 90 0.43 -16.96 11.05
CA LEU A 90 1.64 -16.61 10.31
C LEU A 90 2.80 -16.17 11.21
N GLY A 91 2.59 -16.00 12.52
CA GLY A 91 3.62 -15.52 13.45
C GLY A 91 4.06 -14.09 13.21
N ILE A 92 3.26 -13.27 12.51
CA ILE A 92 3.62 -11.89 12.17
C ILE A 92 2.94 -10.93 13.13
N GLU A 93 3.73 -10.32 14.00
CA GLU A 93 3.30 -9.19 14.81
C GLU A 93 3.29 -7.91 13.98
N ALA A 94 2.12 -7.56 13.46
CA ALA A 94 1.90 -6.31 12.73
C ALA A 94 1.15 -5.30 13.60
N GLU A 95 1.55 -4.03 13.52
CA GLU A 95 0.81 -2.93 14.14
C GLU A 95 -0.57 -2.77 13.47
N TYR A 96 -1.58 -2.38 14.25
CA TYR A 96 -2.94 -2.12 13.76
C TYR A 96 -2.96 -1.22 12.52
N HIS A 97 -2.16 -0.13 12.51
CA HIS A 97 -2.09 0.76 11.36
C HIS A 97 -1.55 0.06 10.10
N ALA A 98 -0.57 -0.84 10.23
CA ALA A 98 -0.05 -1.63 9.12
C ALA A 98 -1.12 -2.59 8.57
N VAL A 99 -1.88 -3.23 9.45
CA VAL A 99 -3.00 -4.12 9.08
C VAL A 99 -4.08 -3.33 8.35
N TYR A 100 -4.47 -2.16 8.86
CA TYR A 100 -5.43 -1.27 8.22
C TYR A 100 -4.96 -0.81 6.84
N GLN A 101 -3.72 -0.34 6.74
CA GLN A 101 -3.14 0.13 5.47
C GLN A 101 -3.13 -0.98 4.41
N MET A 102 -2.71 -2.19 4.81
CA MET A 102 -2.68 -3.35 3.94
C MET A 102 -4.09 -3.75 3.48
N THR A 103 -5.01 -3.99 4.41
CA THR A 103 -6.37 -4.47 4.09
C THR A 103 -7.16 -3.46 3.25
N ARG A 104 -7.09 -2.17 3.61
CA ARG A 104 -7.87 -1.12 2.95
C ARG A 104 -7.28 -0.67 1.61
N TYR A 105 -5.98 -0.40 1.54
CA TYR A 105 -5.38 0.20 0.34
C TYR A 105 -4.77 -0.81 -0.62
N ARG A 106 -4.14 -1.87 -0.11
CA ARG A 106 -3.49 -2.90 -0.95
C ARG A 106 -4.48 -3.95 -1.42
N LEU A 107 -5.22 -4.55 -0.47
CA LEU A 107 -6.18 -5.62 -0.76
C LEU A 107 -7.55 -5.08 -1.20
N LYS A 108 -7.82 -3.78 -0.98
CA LYS A 108 -9.12 -3.12 -1.27
C LYS A 108 -10.32 -3.89 -0.73
N ALA A 109 -10.11 -4.67 0.33
CA ALA A 109 -11.13 -5.53 0.88
C ALA A 109 -12.13 -4.70 1.70
N LYS A 110 -13.41 -5.01 1.55
CA LYS A 110 -14.47 -4.44 2.38
C LYS A 110 -14.85 -5.48 3.42
N LEU A 111 -14.38 -5.30 4.65
CA LEU A 111 -14.81 -6.11 5.79
C LEU A 111 -16.34 -6.07 5.88
N LYS A 112 -16.96 -7.23 6.06
CA LYS A 112 -18.41 -7.38 6.15
C LYS A 112 -18.88 -7.06 7.56
N VAL A 113 -18.60 -5.83 7.99
CA VAL A 113 -18.96 -5.34 9.32
C VAL A 113 -20.39 -4.83 9.30
N ALA A 114 -21.17 -5.18 10.32
CA ALA A 114 -22.46 -4.56 10.57
C ALA A 114 -22.28 -3.03 10.73
N ARG A 115 -23.29 -2.26 10.30
CA ARG A 115 -23.23 -0.80 10.39
C ARG A 115 -22.99 -0.38 11.86
N PRO A 116 -21.97 0.45 12.16
CA PRO A 116 -21.72 0.91 13.52
C PRO A 116 -22.96 1.58 14.07
N GLN A 117 -23.31 1.21 15.31
CA GLN A 117 -24.46 1.75 16.01
C GLN A 117 -24.03 2.94 16.86
N ASN A 118 -24.85 3.98 16.93
CA ASN A 118 -24.53 5.14 17.75
C ASN A 118 -24.50 4.73 19.22
N SER A 119 -23.44 5.06 19.95
CA SER A 119 -23.26 4.69 21.36
C SER A 119 -24.33 5.26 22.28
N LYS A 120 -24.99 6.36 21.88
CA LYS A 120 -26.12 6.98 22.59
C LYS A 120 -27.47 6.37 22.24
N GLN A 121 -27.52 5.35 21.39
CA GLN A 121 -28.77 4.81 20.87
C GLN A 121 -29.40 3.85 21.88
N ASN A 122 -30.47 4.29 22.53
CA ASN A 122 -31.17 3.49 23.52
C ASN A 122 -31.82 2.25 22.87
N ARG A 123 -31.61 1.08 23.46
CA ARG A 123 -32.06 -0.22 22.94
C ARG A 123 -33.60 -0.30 22.89
N GLU A 124 -34.28 0.27 23.88
CA GLU A 124 -35.74 0.28 23.99
C GLU A 124 -36.42 1.10 22.89
N GLN A 125 -35.83 2.25 22.53
CA GLN A 125 -36.35 3.12 21.47
C GLN A 125 -36.30 2.45 20.08
N ARG A 126 -35.38 1.49 19.88
CA ARG A 126 -35.24 0.74 18.63
C ARG A 126 -36.29 -0.34 18.48
N GLU A 127 -36.63 -1.02 19.57
CA GLU A 127 -37.69 -2.04 19.57
C GLU A 127 -39.07 -1.38 19.35
N ALA A 128 -39.27 -0.18 19.89
CA ALA A 128 -40.47 0.62 19.64
C ALA A 128 -40.61 1.05 18.17
N LEU A 129 -39.52 1.48 17.53
CA LEU A 129 -39.50 1.87 16.11
C LEU A 129 -39.67 0.68 15.14
N LYS A 130 -39.39 -0.56 15.61
CA LYS A 130 -39.55 -1.77 14.80
C LYS A 130 -41.02 -2.22 14.68
N LYS A 131 -41.95 -1.59 15.40
CA LYS A 131 -43.39 -1.85 15.26
C LYS A 131 -43.88 -1.35 13.90
N PRO A 132 -44.51 -2.20 13.07
CA PRO A 132 -44.97 -1.78 11.75
C PRO A 132 -46.10 -0.76 11.89
N CYS A 133 -46.00 0.35 11.17
CA CYS A 133 -47.10 1.30 10.96
C CYS A 133 -48.27 0.57 10.29
N ARG A 134 -49.16 -0.06 11.06
CA ARG A 134 -50.50 -0.38 10.55
C ARG A 134 -51.30 0.91 10.52
N ARG A 135 -51.63 1.41 9.32
CA ARG A 135 -52.72 2.37 9.15
C ARG A 135 -54.00 1.68 9.66
N PRO A 136 -54.71 2.21 10.67
CA PRO A 136 -56.04 1.71 10.96
C PRO A 136 -56.93 2.01 9.75
N ALA A 137 -57.67 0.99 9.29
CA ALA A 137 -58.60 1.12 8.17
C ALA A 137 -59.72 2.13 8.51
N PRO A 138 -60.26 2.90 7.55
CA PRO A 138 -61.38 3.78 7.80
C PRO A 138 -62.59 2.95 8.24
N VAL A 139 -63.21 3.34 9.35
CA VAL A 139 -64.45 2.74 9.84
C VAL A 139 -65.58 3.43 9.08
N GLU A 140 -66.21 2.74 8.13
CA GLU A 140 -67.42 3.20 7.45
C GLU A 140 -68.61 3.05 8.42
N PRO A 141 -69.39 4.11 8.69
CA PRO A 141 -70.57 4.00 9.55
C PRO A 141 -71.74 3.34 8.81
N VAL A 142 -72.50 2.52 9.54
CA VAL A 142 -73.72 1.79 9.13
C VAL A 142 -74.91 2.73 9.02
#